data_AF-A0A9D5KYA9-F1
#
_entry.id   AF-A0A9D5KYA9-F1
#
_cell.length_a   1.000
_cell.length_b   1.000
_cell.length_c   1.000
_cell.angle_alpha   90.00
_cell.angle_beta   90.00
_cell.angle_gamma   90.00
#
_symmetry.space_group_name_H-M   'P 1'
#
loop_
_entity.id
_entity.type
_entity.pdbx_description
1 polymer ?
#
loop_
_entity_poly.entity_id
_entity_poly.type
_entity_poly.pdbx_seq_one_letter_code
_entity_poly.pdbx_strand_id
1 'polypeptide(L)'
;MKKIIFSLLALSASVFICEADSITSTPSPAVTNKPLTVTISCSNMGSEVYCYTWCESVDDSYQLPWNWDGVNSQKFRMTGSDGQYSITIEDIASFYQLSSTQLSSLTKLGFIAKTKTGAQTSDLFVDVVCARDAYSGGEGTVASPYILKTSDDLKELLANPADWAADSYFVMDSDIDASGLSSSIGTASTPFAANFDGCGHSITGLNLRGTTLGSATGLFGDVKGATIKNLGVVNGHVEGTTFVGMLVGRLESGTVERCFTTGTVVGTSICVGGLVGENLAGLVSDCYSGATVENPDDYATGGLAGKNSGTIKNTYAAGDVTGHDYVGGLVGANYGLVSNSVALNRIITAPHDFVARFGGNNNTRNSGSGNLSWDEIGTGRGTWTSHGDHASTQPANDLKDNTKFESLTGWDFDNIWEWRTDMSKEFPALRNLENQKTPLSEEYYVSITGVESIQQNGLLTVGPNPTNGPLSISAEAGVGEFAMFSLDGGVMVSGSAHGASEVSIDISNAVSGLYILKVTDGNAKTSVFKIIKK
;
A
#
# COMPACT_ATOMS: atom_id res chain seq x y z
N MET A 1 -11.90 39.57 30.85
CA MET A 1 -11.64 39.97 32.26
C MET A 1 -10.42 40.89 32.29
N LYS A 2 -10.35 41.82 33.26
CA LYS A 2 -9.43 42.98 33.31
C LYS A 2 -7.96 42.61 33.01
N LYS A 3 -7.33 43.26 32.02
CA LYS A 3 -5.87 43.32 31.88
C LYS A 3 -5.31 44.07 33.10
N ILE A 4 -4.76 43.33 34.06
CA ILE A 4 -3.99 43.90 35.15
C ILE A 4 -2.59 44.17 34.60
N ILE A 5 -2.36 45.42 34.20
CA ILE A 5 -1.04 45.95 33.92
C ILE A 5 -0.34 46.08 35.27
N PHE A 6 0.70 45.27 35.52
CA PHE A 6 1.57 45.44 36.67
C PHE A 6 2.38 46.72 36.51
N SER A 7 1.98 47.78 37.22
CA SER A 7 2.82 48.94 37.48
C SER A 7 3.84 48.58 38.56
N LEU A 8 5.07 48.24 38.17
CA LEU A 8 6.22 48.25 39.07
C LEU A 8 6.63 49.72 39.30
N LEU A 9 6.43 50.22 40.53
CA LEU A 9 6.92 51.55 40.92
C LEU A 9 8.44 51.53 41.13
N ALA A 10 9.14 52.13 40.16
CA ALA A 10 10.36 52.94 40.23
C ALA A 10 11.57 52.47 41.09
N LEU A 11 12.57 51.91 40.41
CA LEU A 11 13.93 52.48 40.40
C LEU A 11 14.49 52.36 38.97
N SER A 12 14.96 53.46 38.41
CA SER A 12 15.39 53.57 37.01
C SER A 12 16.58 52.66 36.68
N ALA A 13 16.30 51.51 36.09
CA ALA A 13 17.23 50.79 35.25
C ALA A 13 16.52 50.57 33.91
N SER A 14 17.04 51.16 32.84
CA SER A 14 16.55 50.94 31.48
C SER A 14 16.59 49.43 31.20
N VAL A 15 15.43 48.78 31.14
CA VAL A 15 15.33 47.36 30.76
C VAL A 15 15.71 47.29 29.28
N PHE A 16 16.92 46.79 29.00
CA PHE A 16 17.35 46.52 27.63
C PHE A 16 16.60 45.29 27.11
N ILE A 17 15.70 45.51 26.16
CA ILE A 17 15.07 44.45 25.37
C ILE A 17 16.00 44.18 24.17
N CYS A 18 16.39 42.92 24.02
CA CYS A 18 17.15 42.42 22.88
C CYS A 18 16.28 42.41 21.60
N GLU A 19 16.85 42.68 20.42
CA GLU A 19 16.12 42.61 19.13
C GLU A 19 16.02 41.17 18.57
N ALA A 20 14.81 40.85 18.09
CA ALA A 20 14.35 39.64 17.38
C ALA A 20 14.70 38.29 18.04
N ASP A 21 13.78 37.81 18.87
CA ASP A 21 13.90 36.54 19.58
C ASP A 21 13.06 35.45 18.89
N SER A 22 13.63 34.26 18.67
CA SER A 22 12.88 33.08 18.22
C SER A 22 12.93 31.97 19.27
N ILE A 23 11.90 31.14 19.29
CA ILE A 23 11.79 30.02 20.21
C ILE A 23 11.52 28.74 19.41
N THR A 24 12.18 27.67 19.83
CA THR A 24 11.93 26.31 19.32
C THR A 24 11.78 25.38 20.51
N SER A 25 11.04 24.30 20.32
CA SER A 25 10.85 23.26 21.32
C SER A 25 11.19 21.89 20.75
N THR A 26 11.53 20.95 21.62
CA THR A 26 11.62 19.53 21.28
C THR A 26 10.97 18.75 22.42
N PRO A 27 9.84 18.05 22.17
CA PRO A 27 9.10 18.00 20.90
C PRO A 27 8.45 19.36 20.52
N SER A 28 8.02 19.50 19.26
CA SER A 28 7.26 20.66 18.78
C SER A 28 6.02 20.19 18.00
N PRO A 29 4.79 20.45 18.48
CA PRO A 29 4.45 21.09 19.77
C PRO A 29 4.98 20.33 21.00
N ALA A 30 5.03 20.99 22.16
CA ALA A 30 5.38 20.32 23.42
C ALA A 30 4.29 19.30 23.80
N VAL A 31 4.65 18.17 24.40
CA VAL A 31 3.70 17.11 24.78
C VAL A 31 3.71 16.94 26.30
N THR A 32 2.54 16.95 26.94
CA THR A 32 2.39 17.06 28.41
C THR A 32 3.10 15.99 29.25
N ASN A 33 3.37 14.81 28.69
CA ASN A 33 4.05 13.69 29.36
C ASN A 33 5.46 13.42 28.82
N LYS A 34 6.05 14.35 28.05
CA LYS A 34 7.42 14.27 27.54
C LYS A 34 8.36 15.26 28.24
N PRO A 35 9.67 14.95 28.34
CA PRO A 35 10.68 15.95 28.58
C PRO A 35 10.63 17.03 27.49
N LEU A 36 10.60 18.29 27.89
CA LEU A 36 10.53 19.44 27.01
C LEU A 36 11.86 20.18 27.04
N THR A 37 12.56 20.21 25.90
CA THR A 37 13.69 21.13 25.72
C THR A 37 13.24 22.34 24.93
N VAL A 38 13.47 23.54 25.46
CA VAL A 38 13.18 24.82 24.81
C VAL A 38 14.48 25.53 24.52
N THR A 39 14.65 26.01 23.29
CA THR A 39 15.80 26.82 22.88
C THR A 39 15.33 28.18 22.39
N ILE A 40 15.86 29.23 23.01
CA ILE A 40 15.64 30.63 22.65
C ILE A 40 16.88 31.11 21.90
N SER A 41 16.66 31.66 20.71
CA SER A 41 17.69 32.37 19.94
C SER A 41 17.46 33.88 20.08
N CYS A 42 18.48 34.59 20.54
CA CYS A 42 18.46 36.04 20.80
C CYS A 42 19.88 36.63 20.67
N SER A 43 20.05 37.92 20.96
CA SER A 43 21.38 38.53 21.09
C SER A 43 22.17 37.89 22.24
N ASN A 44 23.50 37.90 22.14
CA ASN A 44 24.37 37.28 23.14
C ASN A 44 24.20 37.96 24.52
N MET A 45 23.65 37.20 25.47
CA MET A 45 23.40 37.59 26.86
C MET A 45 24.49 37.11 27.83
N GLY A 46 25.58 36.53 27.32
CA GLY A 46 26.68 35.97 28.12
C GLY A 46 26.40 34.54 28.59
N SER A 47 27.09 34.12 29.67
CA SER A 47 27.09 32.73 30.18
C SER A 47 26.21 32.50 31.41
N GLU A 48 25.56 33.55 31.92
CA GLU A 48 24.64 33.49 33.06
C GLU A 48 23.24 33.96 32.64
N VAL A 49 22.49 33.05 32.02
CA VAL A 49 21.11 33.27 31.57
C VAL A 49 20.16 32.33 32.30
N TYR A 50 19.00 32.84 32.67
CA TYR A 50 17.96 32.12 33.41
C TYR A 50 16.62 32.19 32.66
N CYS A 51 15.86 31.11 32.75
CA CYS A 51 14.57 30.95 32.11
C CYS A 51 13.44 31.35 33.06
N TYR A 52 12.66 32.33 32.66
CA TYR A 52 11.39 32.68 33.27
C TYR A 52 10.29 32.03 32.44
N THR A 53 9.58 31.05 33.01
CA THR A 53 8.51 30.32 32.31
C THR A 53 7.21 30.24 33.10
N TRP A 54 6.08 30.01 32.44
CA TRP A 54 4.75 29.92 33.06
C TRP A 54 3.78 29.15 32.18
N CYS A 55 2.61 28.78 32.73
CA CYS A 55 1.51 28.22 31.94
C CYS A 55 0.60 29.34 31.47
N GLU A 56 0.58 29.61 30.16
CA GLU A 56 -0.18 30.72 29.57
C GLU A 56 -1.67 30.38 29.43
N SER A 57 -1.99 29.12 29.15
CA SER A 57 -3.36 28.66 28.96
C SER A 57 -3.56 27.31 29.64
N VAL A 58 -4.10 27.34 30.85
CA VAL A 58 -4.61 26.20 31.62
C VAL A 58 -6.00 26.59 32.12
N ASP A 59 -7.02 25.82 31.75
CA ASP A 59 -8.43 26.12 32.05
C ASP A 59 -8.83 27.57 31.63
N ASP A 60 -8.42 27.99 30.43
CA ASP A 60 -8.58 29.36 29.90
C ASP A 60 -7.97 30.46 30.80
N SER A 61 -7.03 30.09 31.67
CA SER A 61 -6.41 30.98 32.64
C SER A 61 -4.88 30.90 32.61
N TYR A 62 -4.28 31.99 33.07
CA TYR A 62 -2.85 32.15 33.26
C TYR A 62 -2.44 31.63 34.64
N GLN A 63 -1.39 30.81 34.71
CA GLN A 63 -0.88 30.24 35.97
C GLN A 63 0.62 30.51 36.11
N LEU A 64 1.00 31.14 37.24
CA LEU A 64 2.36 31.31 37.72
C LEU A 64 2.59 30.38 38.92
N PRO A 65 3.22 29.21 38.75
CA PRO A 65 3.37 28.26 39.85
C PRO A 65 4.43 28.66 40.89
N TRP A 66 5.09 29.81 40.71
CA TRP A 66 6.12 30.32 41.63
C TRP A 66 6.16 31.85 41.70
N ASN A 67 6.73 32.36 42.79
CA ASN A 67 7.18 33.75 42.92
C ASN A 67 8.55 33.91 42.25
N TRP A 68 8.80 35.07 41.63
CA TRP A 68 10.03 35.33 40.87
C TRP A 68 11.27 35.58 41.73
N ASP A 69 11.11 35.59 43.05
CA ASP A 69 12.21 35.66 44.01
C ASP A 69 13.09 34.40 43.90
N GLY A 70 14.36 34.58 43.52
CA GLY A 70 15.32 33.47 43.44
C GLY A 70 15.34 32.67 42.14
N VAL A 71 14.73 33.16 41.06
CA VAL A 71 14.79 32.51 39.73
C VAL A 71 16.18 32.49 39.11
N ASN A 72 17.11 33.28 39.63
CA ASN A 72 18.54 33.14 39.35
C ASN A 72 19.15 31.92 40.10
N SER A 73 18.48 30.76 40.07
CA SER A 73 18.88 29.50 40.68
C SER A 73 19.18 28.43 39.63
N GLN A 74 19.79 27.31 40.05
CA GLN A 74 20.13 26.22 39.13
C GLN A 74 18.90 25.59 38.46
N LYS A 75 17.72 25.60 39.10
CA LYS A 75 16.47 25.07 38.53
C LYS A 75 16.11 25.73 37.19
N PHE A 76 16.37 27.02 37.06
CA PHE A 76 15.98 27.82 35.90
C PHE A 76 17.19 28.24 35.06
N ARG A 77 18.40 27.78 35.40
CA ARG A 77 19.60 28.17 34.68
C ARG A 77 19.58 27.55 33.29
N MET A 78 19.71 28.40 32.27
CA MET A 78 19.80 27.95 30.89
C MET A 78 21.24 27.52 30.58
N THR A 79 21.36 26.56 29.67
CA THR A 79 22.63 26.14 29.06
C THR A 79 22.79 26.82 27.69
N GLY A 80 24.00 26.87 27.15
CA GLY A 80 24.29 27.51 25.86
C GLY A 80 25.05 28.83 25.98
N SER A 81 25.38 29.42 24.83
CA SER A 81 26.15 30.65 24.67
C SER A 81 25.86 31.28 23.31
N ASP A 82 26.44 32.47 23.07
CA ASP A 82 26.45 33.11 21.75
C ASP A 82 25.07 33.33 21.14
N GLY A 83 24.10 33.67 21.99
CA GLY A 83 22.74 33.98 21.57
C GLY A 83 21.83 32.76 21.43
N GLN A 84 22.26 31.55 21.81
CA GLN A 84 21.38 30.39 21.93
C GLN A 84 21.38 29.87 23.37
N TYR A 85 20.20 29.81 23.96
CA TYR A 85 20.01 29.40 25.35
C TYR A 85 18.91 28.36 25.46
N SER A 86 19.19 27.26 26.15
CA SER A 86 18.28 26.13 26.29
C SER A 86 17.96 25.79 27.74
N ILE A 87 16.75 25.30 27.98
CA ILE A 87 16.34 24.67 29.24
C ILE A 87 15.64 23.34 28.95
N THR A 88 15.89 22.34 29.78
CA THR A 88 15.20 21.05 29.73
C THR A 88 14.31 20.89 30.97
N ILE A 89 13.03 20.62 30.72
CA ILE A 89 12.01 20.32 31.72
C ILE A 89 11.70 18.83 31.61
N GLU A 90 12.18 18.03 32.56
CA GLU A 90 12.06 16.56 32.50
C GLU A 90 10.60 16.07 32.58
N ASP A 91 9.75 16.77 33.34
CA ASP A 91 8.33 16.45 33.50
C ASP A 91 7.52 17.74 33.68
N ILE A 92 6.63 18.04 32.73
CA ILE A 92 5.85 19.29 32.71
C ILE A 92 4.92 19.35 33.92
N ALA A 93 4.23 18.24 34.23
CA ALA A 93 3.28 18.19 35.34
C ALA A 93 3.95 18.53 36.68
N SER A 94 5.07 17.89 37.00
CA SER A 94 5.84 18.14 38.24
C SER A 94 6.52 19.49 38.23
N PHE A 95 7.06 19.94 37.09
CA PHE A 95 7.76 21.21 37.00
C PHE A 95 6.85 22.40 37.28
N TYR A 96 5.64 22.39 36.69
CA TYR A 96 4.61 23.42 36.85
C TYR A 96 3.58 23.11 37.95
N GLN A 97 3.72 21.97 38.65
CA GLN A 97 2.82 21.53 39.73
C GLN A 97 1.34 21.44 39.31
N LEU A 98 1.09 20.90 38.12
CA LEU A 98 -0.25 20.79 37.54
C LEU A 98 -0.97 19.53 38.03
N SER A 99 -2.26 19.65 38.33
CA SER A 99 -3.16 18.48 38.46
C SER A 99 -3.42 17.83 37.10
N SER A 100 -3.93 16.60 37.07
CA SER A 100 -4.27 15.89 35.83
C SER A 100 -5.26 16.67 34.95
N THR A 101 -6.25 17.34 35.56
CA THR A 101 -7.23 18.18 34.86
C THR A 101 -6.57 19.40 34.23
N GLN A 102 -5.71 20.09 34.98
CA GLN A 102 -4.97 21.25 34.48
C GLN A 102 -3.96 20.89 33.39
N LEU A 103 -3.32 19.73 33.52
CA LEU A 103 -2.43 19.21 32.50
C LEU A 103 -3.19 18.92 31.21
N SER A 104 -4.41 18.38 31.32
CA SER A 104 -5.26 18.09 30.16
C SER A 104 -5.80 19.33 29.42
N SER A 105 -5.85 20.48 30.10
CA SER A 105 -6.28 21.76 29.51
C SER A 105 -5.10 22.67 29.13
N LEU A 106 -3.86 22.24 29.35
CA LEU A 106 -2.67 23.01 29.00
C LEU A 106 -2.49 23.06 27.48
N THR A 107 -2.57 24.25 26.90
CA THR A 107 -2.37 24.44 25.45
C THR A 107 -1.17 25.31 25.09
N LYS A 108 -0.57 26.00 26.06
CA LYS A 108 0.52 26.95 25.82
C LYS A 108 1.40 27.20 27.03
N LEU A 109 2.71 27.20 26.82
CA LEU A 109 3.74 27.60 27.79
C LEU A 109 4.41 28.89 27.32
N GLY A 110 4.69 29.79 28.25
CA GLY A 110 5.43 31.03 28.01
C GLY A 110 6.86 30.96 28.54
N PHE A 111 7.79 31.68 27.90
CA PHE A 111 9.22 31.69 28.19
C PHE A 111 9.84 33.07 27.97
N ILE A 112 10.82 33.41 28.81
CA ILE A 112 11.71 34.57 28.67
C ILE A 112 13.12 34.14 29.09
N ALA A 113 14.13 34.48 28.30
CA ALA A 113 15.54 34.38 28.72
C ALA A 113 15.97 35.70 29.37
N LYS A 114 16.59 35.64 30.55
CA LYS A 114 16.94 36.82 31.36
C LYS A 114 18.26 36.68 32.10
N THR A 115 18.99 37.79 32.21
CA THR A 115 20.24 37.92 32.98
C THR A 115 20.00 38.52 34.37
N LYS A 116 20.94 38.33 35.30
CA LYS A 116 20.90 38.96 36.65
C LYS A 116 20.90 40.49 36.60
N THR A 117 21.52 41.07 35.57
CA THR A 117 21.61 42.52 35.36
C THR A 117 20.36 43.12 34.71
N GLY A 118 19.39 42.28 34.32
CA GLY A 118 18.07 42.71 33.87
C GLY A 118 17.84 42.74 32.35
N ALA A 119 18.84 42.40 31.53
CA ALA A 119 18.62 42.20 30.09
C ALA A 119 17.76 40.96 29.87
N GLN A 120 16.76 41.06 28.97
CA GLN A 120 15.80 39.98 28.71
C GLN A 120 15.26 39.99 27.27
N THR A 121 14.70 38.85 26.86
CA THR A 121 13.91 38.71 25.63
C THR A 121 12.49 39.25 25.81
N SER A 122 11.73 39.34 24.71
CA SER A 122 10.27 39.41 24.79
C SER A 122 9.67 38.09 25.27
N ASP A 123 8.36 38.09 25.56
CA ASP A 123 7.60 36.88 25.84
C ASP A 123 7.56 35.98 24.60
N LEU A 124 7.95 34.73 24.77
CA LEU A 124 7.98 33.71 23.73
C LEU A 124 7.09 32.54 24.14
N PHE A 125 6.47 31.87 23.19
CA PHE A 125 5.46 30.84 23.48
C PHE A 125 5.73 29.56 22.71
N VAL A 126 5.42 28.43 23.36
CA VAL A 126 5.41 27.10 22.78
C VAL A 126 3.99 26.53 22.94
N ASP A 127 3.41 26.06 21.85
CA ASP A 127 2.12 25.34 21.90
C ASP A 127 2.31 23.97 22.56
N VAL A 128 1.30 23.54 23.32
CA VAL A 128 1.30 22.27 24.06
C VAL A 128 0.13 21.42 23.60
N VAL A 129 0.36 20.12 23.45
CA VAL A 129 -0.66 19.09 23.26
C VAL A 129 -0.68 18.16 24.46
N CYS A 130 -1.89 17.83 24.93
CA CYS A 130 -2.03 16.82 25.97
C CYS A 130 -1.86 15.43 25.38
N ALA A 131 -0.91 14.65 25.89
CA ALA A 131 -0.86 13.23 25.57
C ALA A 131 -2.13 12.54 26.06
N ARG A 132 -2.72 11.72 25.19
CA ARG A 132 -3.90 10.92 25.52
C ARG A 132 -3.46 9.54 25.99
N ASP A 133 -4.13 9.03 27.02
CA ASP A 133 -4.11 7.61 27.36
C ASP A 133 -5.03 6.87 26.37
N ALA A 134 -4.62 6.85 25.10
CA ALA A 134 -5.35 6.26 23.99
C ALA A 134 -4.59 5.04 23.46
N TYR A 135 -5.33 4.09 22.90
CA TYR A 135 -4.80 2.83 22.37
C TYR A 135 -4.16 1.93 23.44
N SER A 136 -3.38 0.93 23.03
CA SER A 136 -2.68 0.01 23.94
C SER A 136 -1.34 0.56 24.44
N GLY A 137 -1.07 1.85 24.20
CA GLY A 137 0.12 2.56 24.67
C GLY A 137 0.73 3.46 23.59
N GLY A 138 1.88 4.04 23.91
CA GLY A 138 2.55 5.00 23.04
C GLY A 138 1.95 6.39 23.09
N GLU A 139 2.57 7.34 22.38
CA GLU A 139 2.20 8.75 22.41
C GLU A 139 2.09 9.35 21.00
N GLY A 140 2.03 8.51 19.97
CA GLY A 140 1.87 8.94 18.59
C GLY A 140 3.08 9.63 17.98
N THR A 141 4.26 9.60 18.62
CA THR A 141 5.49 10.22 18.11
C THR A 141 6.40 9.19 17.44
N VAL A 142 7.40 9.62 16.66
CA VAL A 142 8.41 8.70 16.07
C VAL A 142 9.09 7.82 17.13
N ALA A 143 9.46 8.41 18.29
CA ALA A 143 10.18 7.70 19.35
C ALA A 143 9.27 6.86 20.25
N SER A 144 7.96 7.12 20.23
CA SER A 144 6.94 6.43 21.01
C SER A 144 5.64 6.43 20.21
N PRO A 145 5.55 5.62 19.14
CA PRO A 145 4.36 5.54 18.29
C PRO A 145 3.20 4.95 19.08
N TYR A 146 1.96 5.31 18.73
CA TYR A 146 0.77 4.66 19.26
C TYR A 146 0.81 3.16 18.96
N ILE A 147 0.49 2.36 19.97
CA ILE A 147 0.53 0.90 19.90
C ILE A 147 -0.88 0.38 19.67
N LEU A 148 -1.07 -0.30 18.54
CA LEU A 148 -2.31 -0.98 18.19
C LEU A 148 -2.14 -2.48 18.47
N LYS A 149 -2.96 -3.03 19.35
CA LYS A 149 -2.90 -4.44 19.76
C LYS A 149 -4.26 -5.14 19.71
N THR A 150 -5.33 -4.37 19.81
CA THR A 150 -6.68 -4.90 19.98
C THR A 150 -7.66 -4.30 18.97
N SER A 151 -8.82 -4.94 18.84
CA SER A 151 -9.91 -4.41 18.02
C SER A 151 -10.44 -3.07 18.53
N ASP A 152 -10.34 -2.82 19.83
CA ASP A 152 -10.74 -1.54 20.43
C ASP A 152 -9.76 -0.42 20.06
N ASP A 153 -8.46 -0.71 19.88
CA ASP A 153 -7.49 0.28 19.39
C ASP A 153 -7.82 0.73 17.96
N LEU A 154 -8.22 -0.20 17.08
CA LEU A 154 -8.67 0.17 15.73
C LEU A 154 -9.97 0.98 15.75
N LYS A 155 -10.91 0.69 16.65
CA LYS A 155 -12.13 1.50 16.83
C LYS A 155 -11.79 2.89 17.36
N GLU A 156 -10.84 2.99 18.28
CA GLU A 156 -10.35 4.28 18.78
C GLU A 156 -9.74 5.09 17.63
N LEU A 157 -8.93 4.46 16.76
CA LEU A 157 -8.35 5.14 15.60
C LEU A 157 -9.43 5.64 14.65
N LEU A 158 -10.47 4.85 14.43
CA LEU A 158 -11.61 5.26 13.62
C LEU A 158 -12.39 6.43 14.24
N ALA A 159 -12.58 6.41 15.56
CA ALA A 159 -13.36 7.41 16.29
C ALA A 159 -12.66 8.77 16.43
N ASN A 160 -11.34 8.83 16.19
CA ASN A 160 -10.52 10.03 16.43
C ASN A 160 -9.77 10.50 15.17
N PRO A 161 -10.46 11.18 14.23
CA PRO A 161 -9.84 11.69 13.01
C PRO A 161 -8.68 12.68 13.21
N ALA A 162 -8.54 13.26 14.40
CA ALA A 162 -7.39 14.10 14.74
C ALA A 162 -6.06 13.33 14.70
N ASP A 163 -6.09 12.03 15.01
CA ASP A 163 -4.90 11.19 15.03
C ASP A 163 -4.52 10.70 13.62
N TRP A 164 -5.28 11.07 12.59
CA TRP A 164 -4.96 10.79 11.19
C TRP A 164 -3.96 11.78 10.60
N ALA A 165 -3.48 12.74 11.40
CA ALA A 165 -2.55 13.78 10.96
C ALA A 165 -1.14 13.24 10.68
N ALA A 166 -0.40 13.95 9.82
CA ALA A 166 0.91 13.50 9.32
C ALA A 166 2.01 13.38 10.38
N ASP A 167 1.83 14.00 11.55
CA ASP A 167 2.71 13.94 12.71
C ASP A 167 2.38 12.80 13.67
N SER A 168 1.35 12.00 13.38
CA SER A 168 0.99 10.80 14.14
C SER A 168 1.66 9.54 13.59
N TYR A 169 2.12 8.67 14.50
CA TYR A 169 2.81 7.43 14.20
C TYR A 169 2.16 6.25 14.92
N PHE A 170 1.88 5.17 14.19
CA PHE A 170 1.24 3.95 14.68
C PHE A 170 2.11 2.74 14.37
N VAL A 171 2.18 1.83 15.33
CA VAL A 171 2.76 0.48 15.17
C VAL A 171 1.76 -0.56 15.65
N MET A 172 1.68 -1.71 14.97
CA MET A 172 0.97 -2.87 15.50
C MET A 172 1.90 -3.72 16.37
N ASP A 173 1.36 -4.25 17.48
CA ASP A 173 2.04 -5.19 18.40
C ASP A 173 1.32 -6.55 18.47
N SER A 174 0.33 -6.76 17.60
CA SER A 174 -0.41 -8.01 17.45
C SER A 174 -1.18 -8.00 16.14
N ASP A 175 -1.54 -9.19 15.66
CA ASP A 175 -2.67 -9.32 14.73
C ASP A 175 -3.95 -8.76 15.36
N ILE A 176 -4.77 -8.09 14.57
CA ILE A 176 -6.00 -7.44 15.04
C ILE A 176 -7.22 -7.94 14.25
N ASP A 177 -8.30 -8.23 14.98
CA ASP A 177 -9.62 -8.47 14.38
C ASP A 177 -10.35 -7.14 14.14
N ALA A 178 -10.61 -6.82 12.88
CA ALA A 178 -11.32 -5.64 12.41
C ALA A 178 -12.84 -5.83 12.29
N SER A 179 -13.41 -6.95 12.78
CA SER A 179 -14.86 -7.20 12.76
C SER A 179 -15.69 -6.11 13.46
N GLY A 180 -15.07 -5.32 14.32
CA GLY A 180 -15.67 -4.17 15.00
C GLY A 180 -15.60 -2.83 14.24
N LEU A 181 -14.93 -2.74 13.09
CA LEU A 181 -14.89 -1.53 12.27
C LEU A 181 -16.19 -1.35 11.49
N SER A 182 -16.80 -0.16 11.59
CA SER A 182 -18.07 0.16 10.93
C SER A 182 -17.90 0.97 9.63
N SER A 183 -16.72 1.56 9.41
CA SER A 183 -16.40 2.35 8.23
C SER A 183 -14.88 2.40 7.99
N SER A 184 -14.49 2.91 6.83
CA SER A 184 -13.10 3.15 6.48
C SER A 184 -12.42 4.22 7.36
N ILE A 185 -11.12 4.06 7.58
CA ILE A 185 -10.25 5.06 8.22
C ILE A 185 -9.83 6.08 7.15
N GLY A 186 -10.06 7.37 7.38
CA GLY A 186 -9.82 8.40 6.36
C GLY A 186 -11.00 8.58 5.39
N THR A 187 -11.37 9.83 5.14
CA THR A 187 -12.46 10.22 4.23
C THR A 187 -11.99 11.32 3.28
N ALA A 188 -12.74 11.58 2.20
CA ALA A 188 -12.38 12.64 1.25
C ALA A 188 -12.23 14.04 1.89
N SER A 189 -12.99 14.34 2.96
CA SER A 189 -12.88 15.62 3.70
C SER A 189 -11.79 15.61 4.76
N THR A 190 -11.45 14.44 5.31
CA THR A 190 -10.41 14.26 6.32
C THR A 190 -9.61 13.01 5.95
N PRO A 191 -8.67 13.09 5.00
CA PRO A 191 -7.90 11.94 4.55
C PRO A 191 -6.99 11.41 5.66
N PHE A 192 -6.65 10.13 5.59
CA PHE A 192 -5.60 9.56 6.44
C PHE A 192 -4.23 10.02 5.93
N ALA A 193 -3.48 10.70 6.80
CA ALA A 193 -2.16 11.27 6.50
C ALA A 193 -1.05 10.75 7.44
N ALA A 194 -1.40 10.00 8.48
CA ALA A 194 -0.47 9.49 9.49
C ALA A 194 0.45 8.36 8.98
N ASN A 195 1.41 7.97 9.82
CA ASN A 195 2.34 6.89 9.53
C ASN A 195 1.86 5.59 10.21
N PHE A 196 1.56 4.56 9.43
CA PHE A 196 1.05 3.28 9.91
C PHE A 196 2.02 2.16 9.54
N ASP A 197 2.66 1.56 10.54
CA ASP A 197 3.52 0.39 10.39
C ASP A 197 2.82 -0.83 11.01
N GLY A 198 2.45 -1.80 10.18
CA GLY A 198 1.88 -3.07 10.65
C GLY A 198 2.91 -3.94 11.37
N CYS A 199 4.20 -3.60 11.32
CA CYS A 199 5.30 -4.33 11.97
C CYS A 199 5.32 -5.85 11.70
N GLY A 200 4.76 -6.29 10.56
CA GLY A 200 4.68 -7.71 10.19
C GLY A 200 3.34 -8.38 10.51
N HIS A 201 2.45 -7.70 11.22
CA HIS A 201 1.15 -8.22 11.64
C HIS A 201 0.07 -8.05 10.58
N SER A 202 -1.05 -8.73 10.82
CA SER A 202 -2.21 -8.80 9.94
C SER A 202 -3.49 -8.31 10.60
N ILE A 203 -4.37 -7.76 9.77
CA ILE A 203 -5.75 -7.47 10.11
C ILE A 203 -6.65 -8.56 9.51
N THR A 204 -7.50 -9.13 10.34
CA THR A 204 -8.51 -10.14 9.95
C THR A 204 -9.92 -9.61 10.20
N GLY A 205 -10.95 -10.32 9.75
CA GLY A 205 -12.34 -9.97 10.06
C GLY A 205 -12.84 -8.65 9.45
N LEU A 206 -12.05 -8.01 8.58
CA LEU A 206 -12.44 -6.79 7.88
C LEU A 206 -13.67 -7.06 7.02
N ASN A 207 -14.78 -6.38 7.32
CA ASN A 207 -16.02 -6.46 6.58
C ASN A 207 -16.63 -5.06 6.44
N LEU A 208 -16.30 -4.37 5.35
CA LEU A 208 -16.72 -2.99 5.12
C LEU A 208 -17.64 -2.88 3.91
N ARG A 209 -18.67 -2.04 4.05
CA ARG A 209 -19.61 -1.73 2.97
C ARG A 209 -19.82 -0.22 2.86
N GLY A 210 -19.44 0.35 1.72
CA GLY A 210 -19.68 1.75 1.36
C GLY A 210 -20.63 1.88 0.18
N THR A 211 -21.73 2.63 0.34
CA THR A 211 -22.78 2.79 -0.69
C THR A 211 -22.88 4.20 -1.26
N THR A 212 -21.99 5.10 -0.85
CA THR A 212 -22.03 6.50 -1.25
C THR A 212 -21.29 6.70 -2.56
N LEU A 213 -21.95 7.26 -3.57
CA LEU A 213 -21.30 7.62 -4.82
C LEU A 213 -20.24 8.71 -4.56
N GLY A 214 -19.04 8.50 -5.11
CA GLY A 214 -17.88 9.38 -4.92
C GLY A 214 -17.04 9.05 -3.70
N SER A 215 -17.47 8.14 -2.81
CA SER A 215 -16.67 7.76 -1.63
C SER A 215 -15.66 6.67 -1.95
N ALA A 216 -14.54 6.70 -1.24
CA ALA A 216 -13.57 5.63 -1.21
C ALA A 216 -13.89 4.62 -0.09
N THR A 217 -13.75 3.33 -0.38
CA THR A 217 -13.96 2.22 0.56
C THR A 217 -12.74 1.31 0.58
N GLY A 218 -12.19 1.11 1.76
CA GLY A 218 -11.09 0.20 2.09
C GLY A 218 -10.83 0.21 3.60
N LEU A 219 -9.85 -0.55 4.11
CA LEU A 219 -9.41 -0.33 5.51
C LEU A 219 -9.07 1.15 5.73
N PHE A 220 -8.29 1.71 4.80
CA PHE A 220 -8.12 3.13 4.62
C PHE A 220 -8.97 3.59 3.43
N GLY A 221 -9.87 4.55 3.65
CA GLY A 221 -10.76 5.06 2.61
C GLY A 221 -9.99 5.97 1.67
N ASP A 222 -9.77 7.21 2.11
CA ASP A 222 -8.96 8.20 1.42
C ASP A 222 -7.62 8.43 2.14
N VAL A 223 -6.52 8.35 1.41
CA VAL A 223 -5.16 8.51 1.92
C VAL A 223 -4.45 9.67 1.21
N LYS A 224 -3.80 10.55 1.98
CA LYS A 224 -3.05 11.70 1.46
C LYS A 224 -1.80 11.99 2.28
N GLY A 225 -0.64 11.72 1.70
CA GLY A 225 0.67 11.97 2.31
C GLY A 225 1.09 10.97 3.38
N ALA A 226 0.28 9.92 3.63
CA ALA A 226 0.57 8.87 4.59
C ALA A 226 1.66 7.92 4.12
N THR A 227 2.25 7.21 5.08
CA THR A 227 3.01 5.97 4.83
C THR A 227 2.28 4.82 5.50
N ILE A 228 1.89 3.81 4.73
CA ILE A 228 1.28 2.56 5.22
C ILE A 228 2.20 1.42 4.83
N LYS A 229 2.74 0.68 5.79
CA LYS A 229 3.71 -0.38 5.48
C LYS A 229 3.63 -1.61 6.37
N ASN A 230 4.24 -2.72 5.89
CA ASN A 230 4.40 -3.99 6.62
C ASN A 230 3.08 -4.56 7.17
N LEU A 231 2.01 -4.51 6.38
CA LEU A 231 0.66 -4.85 6.82
C LEU A 231 -0.02 -5.87 5.90
N GLY A 232 -0.56 -6.93 6.51
CA GLY A 232 -1.47 -7.86 5.84
C GLY A 232 -2.94 -7.55 6.13
N VAL A 233 -3.82 -7.67 5.14
CA VAL A 233 -5.27 -7.85 5.36
C VAL A 233 -5.65 -9.24 4.89
N VAL A 234 -6.06 -10.10 5.81
CA VAL A 234 -6.25 -11.52 5.56
C VAL A 234 -7.74 -11.85 5.56
N ASN A 235 -8.21 -12.41 4.44
CA ASN A 235 -9.59 -12.82 4.21
C ASN A 235 -10.61 -11.71 4.46
N GLY A 236 -10.30 -10.49 4.03
CA GLY A 236 -11.20 -9.35 4.13
C GLY A 236 -12.33 -9.40 3.11
N HIS A 237 -13.42 -8.71 3.42
CA HIS A 237 -14.52 -8.45 2.50
C HIS A 237 -14.78 -6.95 2.43
N VAL A 238 -14.64 -6.36 1.25
CA VAL A 238 -14.90 -4.93 1.04
C VAL A 238 -15.84 -4.75 -0.13
N GLU A 239 -17.00 -4.16 0.12
CA GLU A 239 -17.98 -3.75 -0.90
C GLU A 239 -18.03 -2.22 -0.97
N GLY A 240 -17.89 -1.64 -2.17
CA GLY A 240 -17.89 -0.19 -2.35
C GLY A 240 -18.59 0.27 -3.63
N THR A 241 -18.76 1.59 -3.76
CA THR A 241 -19.32 2.17 -5.00
C THR A 241 -18.22 2.67 -5.94
N THR A 242 -17.49 3.73 -5.57
CA THR A 242 -16.66 4.47 -6.55
C THR A 242 -15.19 4.10 -6.56
N PHE A 243 -14.50 4.20 -5.42
CA PHE A 243 -13.08 3.84 -5.31
C PHE A 243 -12.94 2.75 -4.28
N VAL A 244 -12.72 1.52 -4.72
CA VAL A 244 -12.78 0.35 -3.84
C VAL A 244 -11.46 -0.40 -3.88
N GLY A 245 -10.80 -0.49 -2.73
CA GLY A 245 -9.60 -1.30 -2.56
C GLY A 245 -9.57 -1.89 -1.17
N MET A 246 -9.11 -3.13 -1.02
CA MET A 246 -9.17 -3.78 0.29
C MET A 246 -8.35 -3.04 1.34
N LEU A 247 -7.16 -2.58 0.97
CA LEU A 247 -6.30 -1.80 1.86
C LEU A 247 -6.59 -0.29 1.72
N VAL A 248 -6.57 0.24 0.49
CA VAL A 248 -6.78 1.66 0.23
C VAL A 248 -7.86 1.87 -0.84
N GLY A 249 -8.92 2.61 -0.52
CA GLY A 249 -9.92 2.99 -1.52
C GLY A 249 -9.33 3.96 -2.55
N ARG A 250 -8.79 5.10 -2.09
CA ARG A 250 -8.14 6.11 -2.94
C ARG A 250 -6.85 6.63 -2.31
N LEU A 251 -5.74 6.45 -3.02
CA LEU A 251 -4.42 6.96 -2.66
C LEU A 251 -4.16 8.25 -3.44
N GLU A 252 -4.45 9.41 -2.84
CA GLU A 252 -4.22 10.72 -3.47
C GLU A 252 -2.72 10.99 -3.61
N SER A 253 -1.97 10.73 -2.54
CA SER A 253 -0.51 10.79 -2.47
C SER A 253 -0.02 10.00 -1.24
N GLY A 254 1.26 9.67 -1.18
CA GLY A 254 1.86 8.90 -0.09
C GLY A 254 2.42 7.55 -0.56
N THR A 255 2.70 6.66 0.39
CA THR A 255 3.38 5.38 0.16
C THR A 255 2.59 4.23 0.75
N VAL A 256 2.38 3.18 -0.04
CA VAL A 256 1.90 1.86 0.39
C VAL A 256 2.98 0.85 0.05
N GLU A 257 3.65 0.32 1.07
CA GLU A 257 4.87 -0.49 0.89
C GLU A 257 4.83 -1.79 1.70
N ARG A 258 5.23 -2.92 1.10
CA ARG A 258 5.31 -4.20 1.83
C ARG A 258 3.98 -4.58 2.47
N CYS A 259 2.90 -4.48 1.70
CA CYS A 259 1.55 -4.82 2.14
C CYS A 259 0.93 -5.91 1.27
N PHE A 260 0.01 -6.68 1.85
CA PHE A 260 -0.73 -7.68 1.09
C PHE A 260 -2.20 -7.78 1.48
N THR A 261 -3.03 -8.23 0.53
CA THR A 261 -4.47 -8.45 0.76
C THR A 261 -4.93 -9.80 0.23
N THR A 262 -5.83 -10.46 0.95
CA THR A 262 -6.58 -11.63 0.48
C THR A 262 -8.05 -11.53 0.87
N GLY A 263 -8.93 -12.21 0.12
CA GLY A 263 -10.37 -12.19 0.35
C GLY A 263 -11.12 -11.73 -0.89
N THR A 264 -12.13 -10.87 -0.74
CA THR A 264 -12.99 -10.42 -1.83
C THR A 264 -13.19 -8.91 -1.81
N VAL A 265 -13.05 -8.27 -2.96
CA VAL A 265 -13.39 -6.86 -3.20
C VAL A 265 -14.50 -6.79 -4.23
N VAL A 266 -15.61 -6.15 -3.88
CA VAL A 266 -16.76 -5.95 -4.76
C VAL A 266 -16.97 -4.46 -4.97
N GLY A 267 -17.04 -4.02 -6.22
CA GLY A 267 -17.46 -2.67 -6.57
C GLY A 267 -18.61 -2.64 -7.56
N THR A 268 -19.20 -1.46 -7.71
CA THR A 268 -20.38 -1.22 -8.54
C THR A 268 -20.23 0.01 -9.44
N SER A 269 -19.02 0.61 -9.49
CA SER A 269 -18.73 1.78 -10.33
C SER A 269 -17.23 1.88 -10.69
N ILE A 270 -16.62 3.07 -10.56
CA ILE A 270 -15.48 3.49 -11.39
C ILE A 270 -14.20 2.65 -11.24
N CYS A 271 -13.65 2.49 -10.03
CA CYS A 271 -12.30 1.95 -9.84
C CYS A 271 -12.29 0.89 -8.73
N VAL A 272 -11.95 -0.35 -9.08
CA VAL A 272 -11.93 -1.47 -8.13
C VAL A 272 -10.62 -2.25 -8.24
N GLY A 273 -9.89 -2.35 -7.13
CA GLY A 273 -8.62 -3.06 -7.07
C GLY A 273 -8.51 -3.99 -5.87
N GLY A 274 -7.77 -5.09 -5.99
CA GLY A 274 -7.58 -6.02 -4.87
C GLY A 274 -6.81 -5.41 -3.68
N LEU A 275 -5.92 -4.44 -3.93
CA LEU A 275 -5.18 -3.70 -2.92
C LEU A 275 -5.60 -2.23 -2.85
N VAL A 276 -5.59 -1.53 -4.00
CA VAL A 276 -5.87 -0.09 -4.12
C VAL A 276 -6.96 0.17 -5.15
N GLY A 277 -8.01 0.92 -4.83
CA GLY A 277 -9.03 1.30 -5.82
C GLY A 277 -8.47 2.24 -6.88
N GLU A 278 -8.10 3.46 -6.49
CA GLU A 278 -7.41 4.43 -7.34
C GLU A 278 -6.07 4.86 -6.72
N ASN A 279 -4.97 4.72 -7.47
CA ASN A 279 -3.69 5.35 -7.16
C ASN A 279 -3.53 6.61 -8.01
N LEU A 280 -3.72 7.79 -7.42
CA LEU A 280 -3.70 9.05 -8.16
C LEU A 280 -2.26 9.59 -8.35
N ALA A 281 -1.49 9.68 -7.27
CA ALA A 281 -0.10 10.16 -7.31
C ALA A 281 0.78 9.50 -6.23
N GLY A 282 0.35 8.37 -5.65
CA GLY A 282 1.11 7.63 -4.66
C GLY A 282 2.11 6.64 -5.25
N LEU A 283 2.96 6.12 -4.35
CA LEU A 283 3.83 4.98 -4.59
C LEU A 283 3.21 3.74 -3.97
N VAL A 284 3.00 2.71 -4.79
CA VAL A 284 2.67 1.35 -4.33
C VAL A 284 3.86 0.46 -4.66
N SER A 285 4.56 -0.08 -3.66
CA SER A 285 5.75 -0.89 -3.90
C SER A 285 5.85 -2.12 -3.03
N ASP A 286 6.40 -3.19 -3.59
CA ASP A 286 6.69 -4.41 -2.85
C ASP A 286 5.42 -4.98 -2.19
N CYS A 287 4.32 -4.98 -2.94
CA CYS A 287 2.99 -5.36 -2.45
C CYS A 287 2.38 -6.46 -3.32
N TYR A 288 1.42 -7.20 -2.77
CA TYR A 288 0.63 -8.12 -3.59
C TYR A 288 -0.83 -8.21 -3.21
N SER A 289 -1.66 -8.69 -4.12
CA SER A 289 -3.04 -9.05 -3.82
C SER A 289 -3.40 -10.44 -4.32
N GLY A 290 -3.92 -11.25 -3.42
CA GLY A 290 -4.61 -12.51 -3.73
C GLY A 290 -6.14 -12.38 -3.66
N ALA A 291 -6.67 -11.16 -3.57
CA ALA A 291 -8.11 -10.95 -3.45
C ALA A 291 -8.82 -11.17 -4.78
N THR A 292 -9.97 -11.84 -4.75
CA THR A 292 -10.91 -11.87 -5.88
C THR A 292 -11.56 -10.50 -6.03
N VAL A 293 -11.57 -9.96 -7.25
CA VAL A 293 -12.08 -8.62 -7.54
C VAL A 293 -13.26 -8.70 -8.50
N GLU A 294 -14.39 -8.14 -8.10
CA GLU A 294 -15.64 -8.14 -8.87
C GLU A 294 -16.16 -6.72 -9.06
N ASN A 295 -16.35 -6.31 -10.30
CA ASN A 295 -16.98 -5.05 -10.68
C ASN A 295 -17.65 -5.20 -12.06
N PRO A 296 -18.78 -5.92 -12.13
CA PRO A 296 -19.40 -6.31 -13.39
C PRO A 296 -20.06 -5.14 -14.13
N ASP A 297 -20.18 -3.97 -13.50
CA ASP A 297 -21.07 -2.90 -13.95
C ASP A 297 -20.37 -1.72 -14.63
N ASP A 298 -19.06 -1.49 -14.40
CA ASP A 298 -18.45 -0.20 -14.76
C ASP A 298 -16.90 -0.24 -14.96
N TYR A 299 -16.33 0.95 -15.11
CA TYR A 299 -15.09 1.30 -15.80
C TYR A 299 -13.85 0.42 -15.59
N ALA A 300 -13.15 0.50 -14.44
CA ALA A 300 -11.79 -0.03 -14.30
C ALA A 300 -11.65 -1.03 -13.15
N THR A 301 -11.15 -2.22 -13.48
CA THR A 301 -11.00 -3.34 -12.54
C THR A 301 -9.62 -4.00 -12.70
N GLY A 302 -8.86 -4.07 -11.61
CA GLY A 302 -7.54 -4.71 -11.62
C GLY A 302 -7.31 -5.61 -10.41
N GLY A 303 -6.53 -6.67 -10.58
CA GLY A 303 -6.23 -7.56 -9.44
C GLY A 303 -5.42 -6.90 -8.33
N LEU A 304 -4.57 -5.92 -8.64
CA LEU A 304 -3.88 -5.09 -7.65
C LEU A 304 -4.53 -3.71 -7.52
N ALA A 305 -4.67 -3.00 -8.64
CA ALA A 305 -5.17 -1.63 -8.67
C ALA A 305 -6.27 -1.42 -9.72
N GLY A 306 -7.36 -0.74 -9.37
CA GLY A 306 -8.41 -0.41 -10.34
C GLY A 306 -7.90 0.57 -11.38
N LYS A 307 -7.46 1.75 -10.93
CA LYS A 307 -6.87 2.79 -11.78
C LYS A 307 -5.54 3.27 -11.21
N ASN A 308 -4.54 3.44 -12.08
CA ASN A 308 -3.23 3.95 -11.72
C ASN A 308 -2.85 5.18 -12.55
N SER A 309 -2.56 6.29 -11.87
CA SER A 309 -1.90 7.49 -12.41
C SER A 309 -0.57 7.77 -11.69
N GLY A 310 -0.30 7.06 -10.58
CA GLY A 310 0.94 7.15 -9.81
C GLY A 310 2.00 6.12 -10.25
N THR A 311 2.77 5.64 -9.28
CA THR A 311 3.82 4.63 -9.49
C THR A 311 3.47 3.32 -8.79
N ILE A 312 3.55 2.22 -9.53
CA ILE A 312 3.46 0.84 -9.01
C ILE A 312 4.76 0.13 -9.37
N LYS A 313 5.43 -0.51 -8.41
CA LYS A 313 6.65 -1.29 -8.68
C LYS A 313 6.81 -2.52 -7.82
N ASN A 314 7.43 -3.57 -8.36
CA ASN A 314 7.73 -4.79 -7.62
C ASN A 314 6.48 -5.40 -6.98
N THR A 315 5.42 -5.59 -7.75
CA THR A 315 4.14 -6.06 -7.21
C THR A 315 3.61 -7.27 -7.97
N TYR A 316 2.71 -8.04 -7.37
CA TYR A 316 1.94 -9.02 -8.11
C TYR A 316 0.47 -9.11 -7.71
N ALA A 317 -0.34 -9.64 -8.61
CA ALA A 317 -1.74 -9.98 -8.35
C ALA A 317 -2.02 -11.41 -8.79
N ALA A 318 -2.84 -12.12 -8.01
CA ALA A 318 -3.11 -13.54 -8.20
C ALA A 318 -4.60 -13.93 -8.08
N GLY A 319 -5.43 -13.07 -7.47
CA GLY A 319 -6.87 -13.35 -7.36
C GLY A 319 -7.59 -13.21 -8.70
N ASP A 320 -8.75 -13.85 -8.82
CA ASP A 320 -9.55 -13.78 -10.04
C ASP A 320 -10.15 -12.37 -10.23
N VAL A 321 -10.28 -11.95 -11.49
CA VAL A 321 -10.79 -10.61 -11.82
C VAL A 321 -12.01 -10.73 -12.72
N THR A 322 -13.13 -10.18 -12.29
CA THR A 322 -14.33 -9.98 -13.10
C THR A 322 -14.62 -8.48 -13.19
N GLY A 323 -14.58 -7.91 -14.38
CA GLY A 323 -14.85 -6.49 -14.61
C GLY A 323 -15.83 -6.24 -15.76
N HIS A 324 -15.94 -4.99 -16.18
CA HIS A 324 -16.80 -4.58 -17.31
C HIS A 324 -16.01 -4.07 -18.52
N ASP A 325 -15.31 -2.93 -18.39
CA ASP A 325 -14.64 -2.25 -19.51
C ASP A 325 -13.11 -2.46 -19.49
N TYR A 326 -12.36 -1.66 -18.72
CA TYR A 326 -10.90 -1.76 -18.58
C TYR A 326 -10.53 -2.77 -17.50
N VAL A 327 -10.13 -3.97 -17.93
CA VAL A 327 -9.87 -5.09 -17.02
C VAL A 327 -8.49 -5.69 -17.24
N GLY A 328 -7.67 -5.69 -16.20
CA GLY A 328 -6.32 -6.25 -16.23
C GLY A 328 -6.00 -7.10 -15.01
N GLY A 329 -5.09 -8.05 -15.15
CA GLY A 329 -4.70 -8.93 -14.06
C GLY A 329 -4.01 -8.17 -12.93
N LEU A 330 -3.21 -7.15 -13.27
CA LEU A 330 -2.58 -6.28 -12.29
C LEU A 330 -3.32 -4.94 -12.16
N VAL A 331 -3.55 -4.23 -13.27
CA VAL A 331 -4.14 -2.89 -13.26
C VAL A 331 -5.31 -2.81 -14.25
N GLY A 332 -6.44 -2.23 -13.86
CA GLY A 332 -7.55 -1.98 -14.78
C GLY A 332 -7.19 -0.92 -15.82
N ALA A 333 -7.22 0.35 -15.42
CA ALA A 333 -6.82 1.48 -16.26
C ALA A 333 -5.47 2.06 -15.81
N ASN A 334 -4.45 1.95 -16.65
CA ASN A 334 -3.14 2.52 -16.38
C ASN A 334 -2.89 3.83 -17.16
N TYR A 335 -2.38 4.84 -16.47
CA TYR A 335 -1.97 6.15 -16.98
C TYR A 335 -0.66 6.63 -16.35
N GLY A 336 -0.03 5.80 -15.52
CA GLY A 336 1.19 6.12 -14.79
C GLY A 336 2.33 5.15 -15.09
N LEU A 337 3.22 5.00 -14.11
CA LEU A 337 4.37 4.10 -14.17
C LEU A 337 4.04 2.78 -13.50
N VAL A 338 4.24 1.67 -14.22
CA VAL A 338 4.19 0.31 -13.67
C VAL A 338 5.46 -0.42 -14.09
N SER A 339 6.25 -0.94 -13.15
CA SER A 339 7.52 -1.61 -13.46
C SER A 339 7.79 -2.82 -12.60
N ASN A 340 8.44 -3.85 -13.17
CA ASN A 340 8.85 -5.05 -12.46
C ASN A 340 7.68 -5.75 -11.73
N SER A 341 6.49 -5.73 -12.30
CA SER A 341 5.30 -6.32 -11.69
C SER A 341 4.76 -7.51 -12.47
N VAL A 342 4.07 -8.43 -11.80
CA VAL A 342 3.67 -9.73 -12.36
C VAL A 342 2.17 -9.97 -12.21
N ALA A 343 1.48 -10.29 -13.31
CA ALA A 343 0.12 -10.82 -13.26
C ALA A 343 0.15 -12.35 -13.22
N LEU A 344 -0.38 -12.93 -12.14
CA LEU A 344 -0.41 -14.38 -11.85
C LEU A 344 -1.85 -14.91 -11.65
N ASN A 345 -2.85 -14.13 -12.07
CA ASN A 345 -4.26 -14.45 -11.91
C ASN A 345 -4.62 -15.78 -12.61
N ARG A 346 -5.62 -16.51 -12.14
CA ARG A 346 -6.10 -17.70 -12.86
C ARG A 346 -7.02 -17.33 -14.02
N ILE A 347 -7.97 -16.42 -13.80
CA ILE A 347 -8.89 -15.96 -14.83
C ILE A 347 -9.18 -14.46 -14.72
N ILE A 348 -9.34 -13.82 -15.88
CA ILE A 348 -9.78 -12.45 -16.05
C ILE A 348 -10.97 -12.46 -17.01
N THR A 349 -12.12 -11.91 -16.62
CA THR A 349 -13.35 -11.95 -17.41
C THR A 349 -14.01 -10.57 -17.48
N ALA A 350 -14.42 -10.12 -18.67
CA ALA A 350 -15.22 -8.89 -18.80
C ALA A 350 -16.00 -8.79 -20.13
N PRO A 351 -17.21 -8.18 -20.14
CA PRO A 351 -17.90 -7.41 -21.18
C PRO A 351 -17.32 -7.19 -22.56
N HIS A 352 -16.19 -6.52 -22.56
CA HIS A 352 -15.83 -5.56 -23.59
C HIS A 352 -14.40 -5.77 -24.07
N ASP A 353 -13.91 -4.84 -24.90
CA ASP A 353 -12.70 -5.00 -25.71
C ASP A 353 -11.43 -4.44 -25.06
N PHE A 354 -11.47 -4.06 -23.78
CA PHE A 354 -10.35 -3.51 -23.01
C PHE A 354 -9.89 -4.47 -21.91
N VAL A 355 -9.67 -5.73 -22.29
CA VAL A 355 -9.37 -6.84 -21.38
C VAL A 355 -8.07 -7.53 -21.76
N ALA A 356 -7.11 -7.59 -20.84
CA ALA A 356 -5.83 -8.26 -21.07
C ALA A 356 -5.21 -8.84 -19.78
N ARG A 357 -4.10 -9.56 -19.97
CA ARG A 357 -3.38 -10.25 -18.88
C ARG A 357 -2.88 -9.31 -17.81
N PHE A 358 -2.41 -8.13 -18.18
CA PHE A 358 -1.71 -7.23 -17.27
C PHE A 358 -2.48 -5.94 -17.03
N GLY A 359 -2.77 -5.19 -18.10
CA GLY A 359 -3.46 -3.89 -18.09
C GLY A 359 -4.65 -3.85 -19.03
N GLY A 360 -5.79 -3.29 -18.65
CA GLY A 360 -6.98 -3.18 -19.53
C GLY A 360 -6.77 -2.27 -20.75
N ASN A 361 -5.76 -1.40 -20.72
CA ASN A 361 -5.37 -0.52 -21.83
C ASN A 361 -3.87 -0.65 -22.15
N ASN A 362 -3.52 -0.39 -23.41
CA ASN A 362 -2.14 -0.28 -23.90
C ASN A 362 -1.96 1.02 -24.69
N ASN A 363 -1.44 2.06 -24.05
CA ASN A 363 -1.22 3.37 -24.68
C ASN A 363 0.09 4.01 -24.24
N THR A 364 0.51 5.10 -24.89
CA THR A 364 1.81 5.76 -24.64
C THR A 364 1.97 6.34 -23.23
N ARG A 365 0.90 6.49 -22.45
CA ARG A 365 0.96 6.88 -21.03
C ARG A 365 1.27 5.70 -20.11
N ASN A 366 1.18 4.47 -20.61
CA ASN A 366 1.65 3.28 -19.91
C ASN A 366 3.18 3.27 -19.97
N SER A 367 3.79 4.03 -19.08
CA SER A 367 5.25 3.97 -18.90
C SER A 367 5.57 2.75 -18.04
N GLY A 368 6.53 1.92 -18.45
CA GLY A 368 6.84 0.70 -17.71
C GLY A 368 7.84 -0.23 -18.39
N SER A 369 8.57 -1.00 -17.59
CA SER A 369 9.52 -2.02 -18.03
C SER A 369 9.57 -3.15 -17.02
N GLY A 370 9.98 -4.35 -17.46
CA GLY A 370 10.11 -5.51 -16.56
C GLY A 370 8.78 -6.10 -16.10
N ASN A 371 7.67 -5.71 -16.72
CA ASN A 371 6.36 -6.27 -16.39
C ASN A 371 6.17 -7.63 -17.05
N LEU A 372 5.62 -8.58 -16.30
CA LEU A 372 5.42 -9.95 -16.72
C LEU A 372 3.95 -10.36 -16.55
N SER A 373 3.52 -11.35 -17.33
CA SER A 373 2.26 -12.04 -17.09
C SER A 373 2.38 -13.54 -17.30
N TRP A 374 1.59 -14.29 -16.56
CA TRP A 374 1.47 -15.73 -16.79
C TRP A 374 0.72 -16.01 -18.11
N ASP A 375 1.31 -16.85 -18.95
CA ASP A 375 0.83 -17.20 -20.30
C ASP A 375 -0.47 -18.03 -20.33
N GLU A 376 -0.86 -18.66 -19.23
CA GLU A 376 -2.10 -19.46 -19.14
C GLU A 376 -3.25 -18.76 -18.39
N ILE A 377 -3.13 -17.47 -18.04
CA ILE A 377 -4.27 -16.68 -17.54
C ILE A 377 -5.44 -16.83 -18.52
N GLY A 378 -6.59 -17.29 -18.03
CA GLY A 378 -7.80 -17.45 -18.82
C GLY A 378 -8.55 -16.14 -19.06
N THR A 379 -9.25 -16.02 -20.19
CA THR A 379 -10.00 -14.79 -20.56
C THR A 379 -11.51 -14.87 -20.32
N GLY A 380 -12.01 -16.07 -19.98
CA GLY A 380 -13.45 -16.37 -19.98
C GLY A 380 -14.13 -16.27 -21.36
N ARG A 381 -13.40 -15.88 -22.43
CA ARG A 381 -13.92 -15.56 -23.78
C ARG A 381 -13.22 -16.29 -24.93
N GLY A 382 -12.24 -17.13 -24.63
CA GLY A 382 -11.46 -17.90 -25.61
C GLY A 382 -10.33 -17.12 -26.28
N THR A 383 -10.50 -15.83 -26.58
CA THR A 383 -9.43 -14.97 -27.12
C THR A 383 -9.28 -13.66 -26.34
N TRP A 384 -8.10 -13.05 -26.43
CA TRP A 384 -7.82 -11.72 -25.88
C TRP A 384 -8.22 -10.62 -26.85
N THR A 385 -8.50 -9.44 -26.30
CA THR A 385 -8.92 -8.26 -27.05
C THR A 385 -7.70 -7.48 -27.56
N SER A 386 -7.87 -6.58 -28.54
CA SER A 386 -6.73 -5.90 -29.19
C SER A 386 -6.21 -4.66 -28.44
N HIS A 387 -6.85 -4.22 -27.36
CA HIS A 387 -6.57 -2.90 -26.77
C HIS A 387 -5.85 -2.93 -25.41
N GLY A 388 -5.74 -4.09 -24.78
CA GLY A 388 -5.10 -4.24 -23.48
C GLY A 388 -3.61 -4.56 -23.56
N ASP A 389 -2.92 -4.39 -22.43
CA ASP A 389 -1.52 -4.72 -22.24
C ASP A 389 -1.39 -6.13 -21.66
N HIS A 390 -0.63 -6.97 -22.34
CA HIS A 390 -0.34 -8.33 -21.90
C HIS A 390 0.96 -8.44 -21.11
N ALA A 391 1.77 -7.38 -21.04
CA ALA A 391 3.14 -7.43 -20.56
C ALA A 391 3.98 -8.53 -21.26
N SER A 392 5.20 -8.80 -20.79
CA SER A 392 5.97 -9.93 -21.31
C SER A 392 5.41 -11.23 -20.75
N THR A 393 4.80 -12.05 -21.59
CA THR A 393 4.26 -13.35 -21.18
C THR A 393 5.38 -14.33 -20.83
N GLN A 394 5.25 -15.02 -19.70
CA GLN A 394 6.20 -16.01 -19.22
C GLN A 394 5.45 -17.32 -18.87
N PRO A 395 6.07 -18.49 -19.16
CA PRO A 395 5.49 -19.77 -18.79
C PRO A 395 5.52 -19.98 -17.28
N ALA A 396 4.57 -20.75 -16.77
CA ALA A 396 4.49 -21.09 -15.35
C ALA A 396 5.78 -21.74 -14.80
N ASN A 397 6.53 -22.47 -15.63
CA ASN A 397 7.81 -23.07 -15.21
C ASN A 397 8.88 -22.02 -14.89
N ASP A 398 8.87 -20.88 -15.57
CA ASP A 398 9.83 -19.81 -15.30
C ASP A 398 9.41 -19.00 -14.09
N LEU A 399 8.09 -18.78 -13.92
CA LEU A 399 7.56 -18.03 -12.79
C LEU A 399 7.52 -18.82 -11.47
N LYS A 400 7.57 -20.16 -11.50
CA LYS A 400 7.65 -21.02 -10.29
C LYS A 400 9.08 -21.32 -9.84
N ASP A 401 10.05 -21.13 -10.73
CA ASP A 401 11.45 -21.31 -10.39
C ASP A 401 11.96 -20.03 -9.74
N ASN A 402 12.35 -20.10 -8.46
CA ASN A 402 12.80 -18.94 -7.70
C ASN A 402 13.92 -18.16 -8.42
N THR A 403 14.96 -18.88 -8.90
CA THR A 403 16.12 -18.26 -9.53
C THR A 403 15.74 -17.55 -10.84
N LYS A 404 14.86 -18.15 -11.64
CA LYS A 404 14.35 -17.50 -12.86
C LYS A 404 13.45 -16.33 -12.52
N PHE A 405 12.55 -16.48 -11.55
CA PHE A 405 11.65 -15.40 -11.13
C PHE A 405 12.46 -14.19 -10.64
N GLU A 406 13.45 -14.40 -9.77
CA GLU A 406 14.39 -13.37 -9.32
C GLU A 406 15.10 -12.71 -10.49
N SER A 407 15.64 -13.49 -11.43
CA SER A 407 16.34 -12.95 -12.61
C SER A 407 15.42 -12.15 -13.55
N LEU A 408 14.16 -12.56 -13.70
CA LEU A 408 13.20 -11.91 -14.59
C LEU A 408 12.65 -10.62 -14.00
N THR A 409 12.44 -10.59 -12.68
CA THR A 409 11.80 -9.48 -11.98
C THR A 409 12.80 -8.49 -11.38
N GLY A 410 14.01 -8.94 -11.04
CA GLY A 410 15.00 -8.16 -10.30
C GLY A 410 14.57 -7.82 -8.87
N TRP A 411 13.63 -8.58 -8.30
CA TRP A 411 13.17 -8.34 -6.92
C TRP A 411 14.24 -8.69 -5.89
N ASP A 412 14.23 -7.96 -4.78
CA ASP A 412 15.12 -8.18 -3.65
C ASP A 412 14.60 -9.33 -2.76
N PHE A 413 15.07 -10.55 -3.04
CA PHE A 413 14.79 -11.73 -2.22
C PHE A 413 15.71 -11.86 -0.99
N ASP A 414 16.70 -10.99 -0.83
CA ASP A 414 17.55 -10.98 0.36
C ASP A 414 16.84 -10.25 1.51
N ASN A 415 16.21 -9.11 1.23
CA ASN A 415 15.67 -8.21 2.26
C ASN A 415 14.16 -8.07 2.24
N ILE A 416 13.52 -8.13 1.07
CA ILE A 416 12.10 -7.74 0.92
C ILE A 416 11.21 -8.97 0.78
N TRP A 417 11.50 -9.80 -0.20
CA TRP A 417 10.75 -10.99 -0.54
C TRP A 417 11.45 -12.25 -0.01
N GLU A 418 10.71 -13.33 0.08
CA GLU A 418 11.22 -14.67 0.33
C GLU A 418 10.43 -15.68 -0.49
N TRP A 419 11.08 -16.76 -0.90
CA TRP A 419 10.42 -17.88 -1.55
C TRP A 419 9.83 -18.79 -0.47
N ARG A 420 8.51 -18.73 -0.27
CA ARG A 420 7.83 -19.43 0.83
C ARG A 420 7.10 -20.66 0.30
N THR A 421 7.13 -21.76 1.08
CA THR A 421 6.35 -22.97 0.81
C THR A 421 5.12 -23.01 1.72
N ASP A 422 3.93 -23.14 1.14
CA ASP A 422 2.66 -23.37 1.83
C ASP A 422 1.97 -24.60 1.21
N MET A 423 1.69 -25.64 2.00
CA MET A 423 1.08 -26.89 1.52
C MET A 423 1.75 -27.50 0.27
N SER A 424 3.09 -27.49 0.21
CA SER A 424 3.89 -27.94 -0.96
C SER A 424 3.83 -27.04 -2.20
N LYS A 425 3.25 -25.86 -2.09
CA LYS A 425 3.19 -24.83 -3.13
C LYS A 425 4.16 -23.71 -2.78
N GLU A 426 5.00 -23.33 -3.72
CA GLU A 426 6.00 -22.29 -3.53
C GLU A 426 5.59 -20.99 -4.21
N PHE A 427 5.79 -19.86 -3.53
CA PHE A 427 5.39 -18.55 -4.04
C PHE A 427 6.25 -17.43 -3.43
N PRO A 428 6.39 -16.28 -4.12
CA PRO A 428 6.96 -15.07 -3.53
C PRO A 428 6.08 -14.57 -2.39
N ALA A 429 6.65 -14.43 -1.19
CA ALA A 429 5.99 -13.86 -0.02
C ALA A 429 6.84 -12.72 0.56
N LEU A 430 6.24 -11.82 1.31
CA LEU A 430 6.95 -10.74 1.98
C LEU A 430 7.68 -11.28 3.21
N ARG A 431 8.99 -11.04 3.29
CA ARG A 431 9.80 -11.46 4.44
C ARG A 431 9.32 -10.78 5.72
N ASN A 432 9.34 -11.50 6.85
CA ASN A 432 8.95 -11.01 8.18
C ASN A 432 7.49 -10.52 8.28
N LEU A 433 6.61 -10.93 7.37
CA LEU A 433 5.17 -10.74 7.50
C LEU A 433 4.47 -12.08 7.79
N GLU A 434 3.59 -12.06 8.78
CA GLU A 434 2.82 -13.22 9.24
C GLU A 434 1.63 -13.53 8.32
N ASN A 435 1.01 -14.69 8.51
CA ASN A 435 -0.29 -15.07 7.92
C ASN A 435 -0.41 -15.09 6.38
N GLN A 436 0.70 -15.06 5.64
CA GLN A 436 0.66 -15.20 4.17
C GLN A 436 0.51 -16.66 3.78
N LYS A 437 -0.56 -16.95 3.04
CA LYS A 437 -0.82 -18.22 2.36
C LYS A 437 -0.68 -18.04 0.86
N THR A 438 -0.44 -19.14 0.12
CA THR A 438 -0.33 -19.06 -1.35
C THR A 438 -1.60 -18.45 -1.96
N PRO A 439 -1.51 -17.30 -2.67
CA PRO A 439 -2.67 -16.75 -3.39
C PRO A 439 -2.82 -17.36 -4.79
N LEU A 440 -1.85 -18.18 -5.22
CA LEU A 440 -1.78 -18.78 -6.55
C LEU A 440 -2.69 -20.01 -6.64
N SER A 441 -3.41 -20.12 -7.75
CA SER A 441 -4.38 -21.20 -7.96
C SER A 441 -3.71 -22.54 -8.21
N GLU A 442 -4.46 -23.64 -8.13
CA GLU A 442 -3.93 -24.98 -8.43
C GLU A 442 -3.42 -25.07 -9.88
N GLU A 443 -4.15 -24.48 -10.82
CA GLU A 443 -3.81 -24.43 -12.25
C GLU A 443 -2.44 -23.80 -12.49
N TYR A 444 -2.06 -22.81 -11.67
CA TYR A 444 -0.72 -22.28 -11.70
C TYR A 444 0.26 -23.43 -11.53
N TYR A 445 0.17 -24.24 -10.47
CA TYR A 445 1.12 -25.31 -10.16
C TYR A 445 1.05 -26.53 -11.09
N VAL A 446 -0.15 -26.98 -11.46
CA VAL A 446 -0.34 -28.20 -12.27
C VAL A 446 -0.23 -27.96 -13.77
N SER A 447 -0.05 -26.71 -14.21
CA SER A 447 0.32 -26.42 -15.60
C SER A 447 1.69 -27.04 -15.91
N ILE A 448 1.66 -28.25 -16.49
CA ILE A 448 2.85 -28.88 -17.06
C ILE A 448 3.17 -28.10 -18.33
N THR A 449 4.00 -27.07 -18.24
CA THR A 449 4.57 -26.40 -19.44
C THR A 449 5.80 -27.15 -19.97
N GLY A 450 6.20 -28.25 -19.32
CA GLY A 450 7.43 -29.02 -19.60
C GLY A 450 7.55 -29.76 -20.94
N VAL A 451 6.64 -29.56 -21.90
CA VAL A 451 6.88 -29.88 -23.31
C VAL A 451 6.35 -28.71 -24.13
N GLU A 452 7.24 -27.79 -24.48
CA GLU A 452 6.99 -26.67 -25.38
C GLU A 452 6.57 -27.18 -26.78
N SER A 453 6.00 -26.33 -27.63
CA SER A 453 5.96 -26.61 -29.06
C SER A 453 7.39 -26.85 -29.55
N ILE A 454 7.68 -28.08 -29.95
CA ILE A 454 9.04 -28.55 -30.25
C ILE A 454 9.66 -27.71 -31.39
N GLN A 455 8.83 -27.15 -32.28
CA GLN A 455 9.23 -26.22 -33.35
C GLN A 455 8.01 -25.50 -33.93
N GLN A 456 8.04 -24.18 -34.17
CA GLN A 456 7.01 -23.47 -34.94
C GLN A 456 7.64 -22.66 -36.07
N ASN A 457 7.68 -23.22 -37.28
CA ASN A 457 8.32 -22.57 -38.43
C ASN A 457 7.32 -21.76 -39.29
N GLY A 458 6.01 -21.86 -39.04
CA GLY A 458 4.95 -21.19 -39.80
C GLY A 458 3.84 -20.57 -38.92
N LEU A 459 3.06 -19.66 -39.51
CA LEU A 459 1.89 -19.03 -38.88
C LEU A 459 0.71 -20.00 -38.88
N LEU A 460 0.68 -20.85 -37.85
CA LEU A 460 -0.28 -21.93 -37.63
C LEU A 460 -0.88 -21.80 -36.23
N THR A 461 -2.16 -22.12 -36.11
CA THR A 461 -2.89 -22.17 -34.83
C THR A 461 -3.52 -23.54 -34.66
N VAL A 462 -3.38 -24.11 -33.46
CA VAL A 462 -3.98 -25.40 -33.09
C VAL A 462 -4.74 -25.24 -31.79
N GLY A 463 -6.03 -25.58 -31.77
CA GLY A 463 -6.83 -25.49 -30.57
C GLY A 463 -8.24 -26.06 -30.70
N PRO A 464 -8.97 -26.23 -29.60
CA PRO A 464 -8.56 -25.91 -28.23
C PRO A 464 -7.50 -26.90 -27.70
N ASN A 465 -6.63 -26.45 -26.81
CA ASN A 465 -5.63 -27.31 -26.15
C ASN A 465 -5.39 -26.79 -24.73
N PRO A 466 -5.68 -27.54 -23.65
CA PRO A 466 -6.22 -28.90 -23.63
C PRO A 466 -7.62 -29.04 -24.27
N THR A 467 -7.99 -30.24 -24.71
CA THR A 467 -9.31 -30.51 -25.32
C THR A 467 -9.98 -31.79 -24.81
N ASN A 468 -11.31 -31.81 -24.91
CA ASN A 468 -12.15 -33.01 -24.73
C ASN A 468 -12.82 -33.47 -26.04
N GLY A 469 -12.66 -32.71 -27.11
CA GLY A 469 -13.31 -32.93 -28.40
C GLY A 469 -12.35 -32.68 -29.57
N PRO A 470 -12.88 -32.36 -30.76
CA PRO A 470 -12.06 -32.14 -31.94
C PRO A 470 -11.04 -31.00 -31.76
N LEU A 471 -9.90 -31.13 -32.42
CA LEU A 471 -8.87 -30.10 -32.54
C LEU A 471 -9.02 -29.42 -33.89
N SER A 472 -9.10 -28.09 -33.91
CA SER A 472 -8.93 -27.32 -35.13
C SER A 472 -7.46 -26.98 -35.36
N ILE A 473 -7.03 -27.10 -36.61
CA ILE A 473 -5.74 -26.63 -37.12
C ILE A 473 -6.05 -25.62 -38.21
N SER A 474 -5.52 -24.40 -38.08
CA SER A 474 -5.61 -23.37 -39.10
C SER A 474 -4.24 -22.82 -39.45
N ALA A 475 -4.08 -22.40 -40.71
CA ALA A 475 -2.84 -21.89 -41.25
C ALA A 475 -3.13 -20.81 -42.29
N GLU A 476 -2.40 -19.69 -42.24
CA GLU A 476 -2.54 -18.61 -43.23
C GLU A 476 -2.21 -19.09 -44.65
N ALA A 477 -1.17 -19.93 -44.78
CA ALA A 477 -0.76 -20.54 -46.04
C ALA A 477 -1.56 -21.82 -46.40
N GLY A 478 -2.60 -22.16 -45.65
CA GLY A 478 -3.31 -23.42 -45.76
C GLY A 478 -2.58 -24.58 -45.07
N VAL A 479 -3.35 -25.56 -44.59
CA VAL A 479 -2.84 -26.75 -43.89
C VAL A 479 -2.51 -27.82 -44.93
N GLY A 480 -1.25 -28.28 -44.94
CA GLY A 480 -0.77 -29.32 -45.82
C GLY A 480 -1.04 -30.71 -45.25
N GLU A 481 -0.11 -31.21 -44.43
CA GLU A 481 -0.18 -32.52 -43.80
C GLU A 481 -0.19 -32.39 -42.27
N PHE A 482 -0.84 -33.33 -41.59
CA PHE A 482 -0.82 -33.42 -40.13
C PHE A 482 -0.72 -34.87 -39.67
N ALA A 483 -0.06 -35.07 -38.53
CA ALA A 483 0.03 -36.37 -37.85
C ALA A 483 0.14 -36.17 -36.34
N MET A 484 -0.72 -36.84 -35.57
CA MET A 484 -0.69 -36.86 -34.12
C MET A 484 -0.18 -38.21 -33.62
N PHE A 485 0.72 -38.17 -32.64
CA PHE A 485 1.43 -39.29 -32.09
C PHE A 485 1.17 -39.40 -30.58
N SER A 486 1.01 -40.61 -30.07
CA SER A 486 1.14 -40.92 -28.64
C SER A 486 2.62 -40.92 -28.23
N LEU A 487 2.89 -40.82 -26.92
CA LEU A 487 4.27 -40.76 -26.41
C LEU A 487 5.10 -42.03 -26.63
N ASP A 488 4.44 -43.18 -26.84
CA ASP A 488 5.11 -44.43 -27.23
C ASP A 488 5.46 -44.48 -28.74
N GLY A 489 5.17 -43.41 -29.48
CA GLY A 489 5.45 -43.27 -30.91
C GLY A 489 4.34 -43.81 -31.83
N GLY A 490 3.22 -44.26 -31.28
CA GLY A 490 2.06 -44.69 -32.05
C GLY A 490 1.40 -43.52 -32.81
N VAL A 491 1.04 -43.72 -34.08
CA VAL A 491 0.27 -42.72 -34.84
C VAL A 491 -1.21 -42.86 -34.47
N MET A 492 -1.79 -41.80 -33.92
CA MET A 492 -3.19 -41.76 -33.52
C MET A 492 -4.10 -41.33 -34.67
N VAL A 493 -3.70 -40.28 -35.37
CA VAL A 493 -4.45 -39.72 -36.49
C VAL A 493 -3.50 -38.99 -37.42
N SER A 494 -3.69 -39.15 -38.72
CA SER A 494 -2.88 -38.47 -39.73
C SER A 494 -3.72 -38.22 -40.99
N GLY A 495 -3.42 -37.16 -41.71
CA GLY A 495 -4.12 -36.82 -42.94
C GLY A 495 -3.48 -35.66 -43.68
N SER A 496 -4.08 -35.33 -44.83
CA SER A 496 -3.78 -34.10 -45.56
C SER A 496 -5.04 -33.25 -45.62
N ALA A 497 -4.85 -31.94 -45.43
CA ALA A 497 -5.90 -30.94 -45.56
C ALA A 497 -5.86 -30.25 -46.94
N HIS A 498 -4.98 -30.67 -47.85
CA HIS A 498 -4.90 -30.20 -49.23
C HIS A 498 -4.89 -28.65 -49.38
N GLY A 499 -4.28 -27.94 -48.42
CA GLY A 499 -4.20 -26.48 -48.42
C GLY A 499 -5.44 -25.77 -47.89
N ALA A 500 -6.38 -26.47 -47.25
CA ALA A 500 -7.52 -25.84 -46.59
C ALA A 500 -7.05 -24.85 -45.50
N SER A 501 -7.72 -23.71 -45.39
CA SER A 501 -7.40 -22.69 -44.37
C SER A 501 -7.60 -23.20 -42.93
N GLU A 502 -8.44 -24.22 -42.75
CA GLU A 502 -8.74 -24.86 -41.48
C GLU A 502 -9.09 -26.34 -41.67
N VAL A 503 -8.67 -27.20 -40.75
CA VAL A 503 -9.04 -28.61 -40.68
C VAL A 503 -9.34 -29.01 -39.24
N SER A 504 -10.38 -29.82 -39.03
CA SER A 504 -10.73 -30.36 -37.73
C SER A 504 -10.31 -31.83 -37.63
N ILE A 505 -9.58 -32.18 -36.59
CA ILE A 505 -9.15 -33.54 -36.25
C ILE A 505 -10.01 -34.01 -35.08
N ASP A 506 -10.80 -35.06 -35.29
CA ASP A 506 -11.55 -35.66 -34.21
C ASP A 506 -10.66 -36.56 -33.34
N ILE A 507 -10.52 -36.20 -32.07
CA ILE A 507 -9.77 -36.96 -31.06
C ILE A 507 -10.64 -37.33 -29.86
N SER A 508 -11.97 -37.30 -30.02
CA SER A 508 -12.93 -37.58 -28.95
C SER A 508 -12.80 -39.01 -28.39
N ASN A 509 -12.35 -39.96 -29.21
CA ASN A 509 -12.09 -41.35 -28.79
C ASN A 509 -10.67 -41.59 -28.22
N ALA A 510 -9.79 -40.58 -28.22
CA ALA A 510 -8.45 -40.72 -27.66
C ALA A 510 -8.53 -40.78 -26.13
N VAL A 511 -7.70 -41.63 -25.51
CA VAL A 511 -7.58 -41.69 -24.05
C VAL A 511 -7.01 -40.38 -23.52
N SER A 512 -7.42 -39.98 -22.32
CA SER A 512 -6.85 -38.82 -21.63
C SER A 512 -5.34 -38.99 -21.51
N GLY A 513 -4.57 -37.97 -21.91
CA GLY A 513 -3.12 -38.08 -21.99
C GLY A 513 -2.44 -37.01 -22.84
N LEU A 514 -1.12 -37.14 -22.98
CA LEU A 514 -0.24 -36.25 -23.72
C LEU A 514 0.05 -36.82 -25.12
N TYR A 515 -0.06 -35.97 -26.14
CA TYR A 515 0.18 -36.31 -27.54
C TYR A 515 1.07 -35.25 -28.21
N ILE A 516 1.71 -35.64 -29.32
CA ILE A 516 2.52 -34.75 -30.16
C ILE A 516 1.84 -34.61 -31.51
N LEU A 517 1.55 -33.40 -31.96
CA LEU A 517 0.98 -33.12 -33.28
C LEU A 517 2.02 -32.45 -34.17
N LYS A 518 2.39 -33.10 -35.26
CA LYS A 518 3.19 -32.53 -36.33
C LYS A 518 2.27 -31.97 -37.42
N VAL A 519 2.50 -30.76 -37.88
CA VAL A 519 1.75 -30.11 -38.96
C VAL A 519 2.71 -29.49 -39.97
N THR A 520 2.43 -29.64 -41.25
CA THR A 520 3.14 -28.99 -42.36
C THR A 520 2.19 -28.01 -43.04
N ASP A 521 2.58 -26.74 -43.21
CA ASP A 521 1.77 -25.73 -43.91
C ASP A 521 1.92 -25.80 -45.45
N GLY A 522 1.14 -25.01 -46.17
CA GLY A 522 1.20 -24.91 -47.64
C GLY A 522 2.53 -24.37 -48.19
N ASN A 523 3.40 -23.81 -47.36
CA ASN A 523 4.78 -23.43 -47.70
C ASN A 523 5.80 -24.52 -47.36
N ALA A 524 5.34 -25.74 -47.06
CA ALA A 524 6.16 -26.88 -46.65
C ALA A 524 6.95 -26.66 -45.35
N LYS A 525 6.52 -25.73 -44.49
CA LYS A 525 7.12 -25.54 -43.17
C LYS A 525 6.46 -26.43 -42.15
N THR A 526 7.27 -27.18 -41.40
CA THR A 526 6.79 -28.07 -40.34
C THR A 526 6.80 -27.38 -38.98
N SER A 527 5.71 -27.51 -38.25
CA SER A 527 5.56 -27.16 -36.84
C SER A 527 5.15 -28.38 -36.03
N VAL A 528 5.53 -28.44 -34.76
CA VAL A 528 5.26 -29.54 -33.86
C VAL A 528 4.70 -28.99 -32.55
N PHE A 529 3.51 -29.46 -32.20
CA PHE A 529 2.71 -29.01 -31.07
C PHE A 529 2.56 -30.14 -30.04
N LYS A 530 2.51 -29.76 -28.78
CA LYS A 530 2.01 -30.61 -27.71
C LYS A 530 0.48 -30.54 -27.68
N ILE A 531 -0.20 -31.67 -27.48
CA ILE A 531 -1.65 -31.76 -27.32
C ILE A 531 -1.99 -32.47 -26.00
N ILE A 532 -2.87 -31.89 -25.19
CA ILE A 532 -3.40 -32.49 -23.96
C ILE A 532 -4.87 -32.89 -24.19
N LYS A 533 -5.15 -34.20 -24.18
CA LYS A 533 -6.52 -34.73 -24.12
C LYS A 533 -6.90 -34.88 -22.64
N LYS A 534 -7.94 -34.16 -22.21
CA LYS A 534 -8.52 -34.31 -20.87
C LYS A 534 -9.34 -35.59 -20.76
#